data_AF-A0A925IUZ9-F1
#
_entry.id   AF-A0A925IUZ9-F1
#
_cell.length_a   1.000
_cell.length_b   1.000
_cell.length_c   1.000
_cell.angle_alpha   90.00
_cell.angle_beta   90.00
_cell.angle_gamma   90.00
#
_symmetry.space_group_name_H-M   'P 1'
#
loop_
_entity.id
_entity.type
_entity.pdbx_description
1 polymer ?
#
loop_
_entity_poly.entity_id
_entity_poly.type
_entity_poly.pdbx_seq_one_letter_code
_entity_poly.pdbx_strand_id
1 'polypeptide(L)'
;MKANMQRLRQTINTLMITLVFPSLLSLFSFTPGPGTKAPGLALIQKQVKVENAFQMVKIDGDISVVLTNEPVGRLMVEGKERDVNRIRFTVKNNKLIIDAQRKTSFDALTIYLPATGLQAILVNGDTDISSAGIIKVDDLHISLNGLSSVRVTTTGKLSFDTPYEYELLWGSLLMEK
;
A
#
# COMPACT_ATOMS: atom_id res chain seq x y z
N MET A 1 28.83 -60.09 32.57
CA MET A 1 27.37 -59.94 32.75
C MET A 1 26.80 -59.44 31.43
N LYS A 2 26.35 -60.35 30.55
CA LYS A 2 24.93 -60.63 30.15
C LYS A 2 24.26 -59.39 29.54
N ALA A 3 24.12 -59.24 28.22
CA ALA A 3 23.26 -59.93 27.22
C ALA A 3 22.38 -58.79 26.62
N ASN A 4 22.42 -58.38 25.34
CA ASN A 4 22.14 -59.03 24.06
C ASN A 4 20.91 -59.97 24.07
N MET A 5 19.83 -59.54 23.41
CA MET A 5 18.55 -60.21 23.05
C MET A 5 17.42 -59.16 23.19
N GLN A 6 16.39 -59.05 22.36
CA GLN A 6 15.95 -59.80 21.20
C GLN A 6 14.84 -58.97 20.51
N ARG A 7 14.84 -59.00 19.18
CA ARG A 7 13.68 -59.19 18.29
C ARG A 7 12.30 -58.74 18.78
N LEU A 8 11.63 -57.91 17.98
CA LEU A 8 10.33 -58.32 17.45
C LEU A 8 10.09 -57.75 16.05
N ARG A 9 10.12 -58.67 15.08
CA ARG A 9 9.47 -58.54 13.78
C ARG A 9 7.97 -58.29 13.99
N GLN A 10 7.40 -57.36 13.25
CA GLN A 10 6.06 -57.58 12.69
C GLN A 10 6.02 -57.07 11.25
N THR A 11 6.21 -58.04 10.38
CA THR A 11 5.95 -58.06 8.96
C THR A 11 4.46 -58.31 8.70
N ILE A 12 3.98 -57.78 7.57
CA ILE A 12 2.93 -58.34 6.70
C ILE A 12 1.47 -58.05 7.11
N ASN A 13 0.76 -57.21 6.34
CA ASN A 13 -0.22 -57.74 5.39
C ASN A 13 -0.76 -56.69 4.41
N THR A 14 -0.44 -56.94 3.15
CA THR A 14 -1.02 -56.45 1.92
C THR A 14 -2.51 -56.83 1.84
N LEU A 15 -3.40 -55.91 1.47
CA LEU A 15 -4.64 -56.31 0.79
C LEU A 15 -4.99 -55.32 -0.33
N MET A 16 -4.91 -55.87 -1.55
CA MET A 16 -5.36 -55.33 -2.82
C MET A 16 -6.85 -55.00 -2.81
N ILE A 17 -7.23 -53.80 -3.26
CA ILE A 17 -8.50 -53.60 -3.97
C ILE A 17 -8.22 -52.72 -5.20
N THR A 18 -7.98 -53.41 -6.31
CA THR A 18 -7.98 -52.84 -7.67
C THR A 18 -9.43 -52.60 -8.07
N LEU A 19 -9.86 -51.35 -8.16
CA LEU A 19 -11.19 -51.00 -8.67
C LEU A 19 -11.03 -50.37 -10.06
N VAL A 20 -11.30 -51.20 -11.06
CA VAL A 20 -11.30 -50.86 -12.49
C VAL A 20 -12.55 -50.01 -12.75
N PHE A 21 -12.38 -48.69 -12.86
CA PHE A 21 -13.45 -47.82 -13.35
C PHE A 21 -13.41 -47.74 -14.88
N PRO A 22 -14.50 -48.11 -15.57
CA PRO A 22 -14.56 -48.11 -17.01
C PRO A 22 -14.51 -46.68 -17.55
N SER A 23 -13.68 -46.52 -18.56
CA SER A 23 -13.61 -45.42 -19.50
C SER A 23 -14.98 -44.84 -19.88
N LEU A 24 -15.23 -43.61 -19.45
CA LEU A 24 -16.23 -42.72 -20.04
C LEU A 24 -15.47 -41.67 -20.85
N LEU A 25 -15.53 -41.79 -22.19
CA LEU A 25 -15.11 -40.75 -23.13
C LEU A 25 -15.81 -39.45 -22.75
N SER A 26 -15.08 -38.53 -22.13
CA SER A 26 -15.50 -37.14 -22.02
C SER A 26 -15.06 -36.43 -23.29
N LEU A 27 -16.05 -36.16 -24.15
CA LEU A 27 -15.93 -35.32 -25.33
C LEU A 27 -15.25 -34.00 -24.94
N PHE A 28 -14.15 -33.65 -25.62
CA PHE A 28 -13.58 -32.31 -25.56
C PHE A 28 -14.56 -31.32 -26.19
N SER A 29 -15.46 -30.78 -25.40
CA SER A 29 -16.17 -29.55 -25.75
C SER A 29 -15.15 -28.41 -25.68
N PHE A 30 -14.67 -27.96 -26.84
CA PHE A 30 -14.01 -26.66 -26.97
C PHE A 30 -15.00 -25.58 -26.52
N THR A 31 -14.92 -25.21 -25.25
CA THR A 31 -15.46 -23.93 -24.79
C THR A 31 -14.42 -22.88 -25.16
N PRO A 32 -14.78 -21.81 -25.89
CA PRO A 32 -13.87 -20.67 -26.05
C PRO A 32 -13.61 -20.15 -24.64
N GLY A 33 -12.37 -20.31 -24.18
CA GLY A 33 -11.97 -19.97 -22.83
C GLY A 33 -12.34 -18.52 -22.51
N PRO A 34 -12.81 -18.22 -21.29
CA PRO A 34 -12.97 -16.84 -20.86
C PRO A 34 -11.62 -16.17 -21.05
N GLY A 35 -11.58 -15.14 -21.89
CA GLY A 35 -10.36 -14.41 -22.19
C GLY A 35 -9.64 -14.09 -20.89
N THR A 36 -8.51 -14.75 -20.66
CA THR A 36 -7.58 -14.40 -19.61
C THR A 36 -7.11 -13.00 -19.96
N LYS A 37 -7.78 -12.00 -19.35
CA LYS A 37 -7.13 -10.72 -19.07
C LYS A 37 -5.76 -11.09 -18.56
N ALA A 38 -4.71 -10.66 -19.29
CA ALA A 38 -3.34 -10.78 -18.81
C ALA A 38 -3.35 -10.40 -17.32
N PRO A 39 -2.73 -11.20 -16.42
CA PRO A 39 -2.79 -10.92 -14.99
C PRO A 39 -2.34 -9.47 -14.78
N GLY A 40 -3.29 -8.60 -14.45
CA GLY A 40 -2.95 -7.26 -14.00
C GLY A 40 -1.99 -7.47 -12.83
N LEU A 41 -0.76 -6.98 -12.96
CA LEU A 41 0.27 -7.13 -11.93
C LEU A 41 -0.35 -6.79 -10.58
N ALA A 42 -0.43 -7.79 -9.70
CA ALA A 42 -1.15 -7.67 -8.44
C ALA A 42 -0.57 -6.53 -7.60
N LEU A 43 -1.45 -5.66 -7.10
CA LEU A 43 -1.08 -4.66 -6.11
C LEU A 43 -0.94 -5.37 -4.76
N ILE A 44 0.09 -4.99 -4.02
CA ILE A 44 0.31 -5.43 -2.64
C ILE A 44 0.13 -4.26 -1.70
N GLN A 45 -0.23 -4.56 -0.46
CA GLN A 45 -0.24 -3.62 0.64
C GLN A 45 0.86 -3.99 1.63
N LYS A 46 1.70 -3.03 1.99
CA LYS A 46 2.79 -3.18 2.96
C LYS A 46 2.64 -2.16 4.06
N GLN A 47 2.48 -2.65 5.29
CA GLN A 47 2.53 -1.81 6.47
C GLN A 47 3.98 -1.49 6.82
N VAL A 48 4.29 -0.22 7.03
CA VAL A 48 5.60 0.26 7.48
C VAL A 48 5.44 0.82 8.88
N LYS A 49 6.19 0.27 9.83
CA LYS A 49 6.27 0.79 11.19
C LYS A 49 7.34 1.87 11.25
N VAL A 50 6.98 3.00 11.85
CA VAL A 50 7.88 4.13 12.06
C VAL A 50 8.04 4.32 13.57
N GLU A 51 9.25 4.14 14.08
CA GLU A 51 9.49 4.06 15.53
C GLU A 51 9.43 5.42 16.23
N ASN A 52 9.76 6.49 15.50
CA ASN A 52 9.81 7.84 16.03
C ASN A 52 8.60 8.65 15.53
N ALA A 53 8.01 9.42 16.43
CA ALA A 53 7.01 10.42 16.06
C ALA A 53 7.63 11.45 15.09
N PHE A 54 6.78 12.00 14.23
CA PHE A 54 7.13 13.05 13.29
C PHE A 54 6.00 14.07 13.21
N GLN A 55 6.33 15.33 12.98
CA GLN A 55 5.38 16.41 12.73
C GLN A 55 5.53 16.99 11.32
N MET A 56 6.61 16.60 10.63
CA MET A 56 6.87 16.99 9.25
C MET A 56 7.06 15.76 8.38
N VAL A 57 6.59 15.83 7.14
CA VAL A 57 6.82 14.81 6.12
C VAL A 57 7.48 15.46 4.92
N LYS A 58 8.55 14.85 4.43
CA LYS A 58 9.19 15.19 3.16
C LYS A 58 9.01 14.02 2.21
N ILE A 59 8.46 14.28 1.03
CA ILE A 59 8.24 13.30 -0.02
C ILE A 59 9.15 13.66 -1.18
N ASP A 60 10.02 12.72 -1.56
CA ASP A 60 10.88 12.84 -2.73
C ASP A 60 10.46 11.75 -3.73
N GLY A 61 9.76 12.16 -4.79
CA GLY A 61 9.27 11.32 -5.87
C GLY A 61 7.77 11.48 -6.15
N ASP A 62 7.36 10.99 -7.32
CA ASP A 62 5.99 11.20 -7.81
C ASP A 62 5.10 10.00 -7.46
N ILE A 63 4.21 10.22 -6.50
CA ILE A 63 3.35 9.21 -5.87
C ILE A 63 1.96 9.79 -5.57
N SER A 64 1.01 8.95 -5.20
CA SER A 64 -0.24 9.39 -4.59
C SER A 64 -0.14 9.32 -3.07
N VAL A 65 -0.76 10.27 -2.39
CA VAL A 65 -0.82 10.34 -0.92
C VAL A 65 -2.28 10.43 -0.48
N VAL A 66 -2.66 9.58 0.47
CA VAL A 66 -3.95 9.62 1.13
C VAL A 66 -3.72 9.93 2.61
N LEU A 67 -4.14 11.10 3.06
CA LEU A 67 -4.10 11.51 4.45
C LEU A 67 -5.18 10.80 5.24
N THR A 68 -4.83 10.19 6.37
CA THR A 68 -5.75 9.40 7.20
C THR A 68 -5.77 9.89 8.65
N ASN A 69 -6.80 9.51 9.41
CA ASN A 69 -6.88 9.71 10.87
C ASN A 69 -6.32 8.52 11.66
N GLU A 70 -5.55 7.64 11.01
CA GLU A 70 -4.90 6.52 11.69
C GLU A 70 -3.87 7.02 12.72
N PRO A 71 -3.56 6.23 13.77
CA PRO A 71 -2.51 6.61 14.71
C PRO A 71 -1.14 6.75 14.04
N VAL A 72 -0.34 7.72 14.52
CA VAL A 72 1.06 7.91 14.10
C VAL A 72 1.87 6.63 14.33
N GLY A 73 2.84 6.38 13.46
CA GLY A 73 3.78 5.25 13.59
C GLY A 73 3.44 4.04 12.74
N ARG A 74 2.31 4.05 12.01
CA ARG A 74 1.97 3.04 11.00
C ARG A 74 1.56 3.71 9.70
N LEU A 75 2.35 3.49 8.66
CA LEU A 75 2.04 3.89 7.29
C LEU A 75 1.59 2.65 6.52
N MET A 76 0.69 2.83 5.54
CA MET A 76 0.42 1.79 4.55
C MET A 76 0.93 2.25 3.20
N VAL A 77 1.55 1.34 2.47
CA VAL A 77 1.98 1.55 1.09
C VAL A 77 1.25 0.53 0.23
N GLU A 78 0.55 1.01 -0.79
CA GLU A 78 -0.10 0.18 -1.79
C GLU A 78 0.54 0.40 -3.15
N GLY A 79 0.88 -0.67 -3.85
CA GLY A 79 1.45 -0.60 -5.19
C GLY A 79 1.96 -1.94 -5.67
N LYS A 80 2.64 -1.98 -6.81
CA LYS A 80 3.30 -3.22 -7.24
C LYS A 80 4.45 -3.55 -6.30
N GLU A 81 4.66 -4.84 -6.05
CA GLU A 81 5.66 -5.32 -5.09
C GLU A 81 7.06 -4.74 -5.31
N ARG A 82 7.49 -4.68 -6.58
CA ARG A 82 8.79 -4.12 -6.96
C ARG A 82 8.96 -2.65 -6.57
N ASP A 83 7.87 -1.87 -6.57
CA ASP A 83 7.91 -0.44 -6.31
C ASP A 83 7.79 -0.18 -4.80
N VAL A 84 6.86 -0.89 -4.15
CA VAL A 84 6.67 -0.86 -2.69
C VAL A 84 7.97 -1.20 -1.94
N ASN A 85 8.75 -2.17 -2.44
CA ASN A 85 10.00 -2.59 -1.81
C ASN A 85 11.20 -1.64 -2.05
N ARG A 86 11.07 -0.64 -2.93
CA ARG A 86 12.13 0.32 -3.23
C ARG A 86 12.03 1.62 -2.43
N ILE A 87 10.88 1.88 -1.82
CA ILE A 87 10.68 3.10 -1.03
C ILE A 87 11.49 3.03 0.26
N ARG A 88 12.17 4.12 0.56
CA ARG A 88 12.91 4.29 1.81
C ARG A 88 12.20 5.26 2.73
N PHE A 89 12.04 4.85 3.98
CA PHE A 89 11.44 5.64 5.04
C PHE A 89 12.51 5.92 6.09
N THR A 90 12.76 7.20 6.39
CA THR A 90 13.74 7.61 7.40
C THR A 90 13.12 8.69 8.29
N VAL A 91 13.14 8.50 9.60
CA VAL A 91 12.78 9.59 10.53
C VAL A 91 14.04 10.18 11.14
N LYS A 92 14.21 11.48 10.98
CA LYS A 92 15.28 12.25 11.60
C LYS A 92 14.79 13.66 11.90
N ASN A 93 15.14 14.20 13.07
CA ASN A 93 14.79 15.57 13.47
C ASN A 93 13.28 15.87 13.35
N ASN A 94 12.42 14.96 13.85
CA ASN A 94 10.95 15.09 13.80
C ASN A 94 10.35 15.15 12.38
N LYS A 95 11.13 14.75 11.37
CA LYS A 95 10.77 14.72 9.96
C LYS A 95 10.83 13.29 9.43
N LEU A 96 9.73 12.80 8.89
CA LEU A 96 9.69 11.59 8.08
C LEU A 96 10.09 11.95 6.65
N ILE A 97 11.13 11.29 6.15
CA ILE A 97 11.57 11.38 4.76
C ILE A 97 11.11 10.10 4.06
N ILE A 98 10.31 10.28 3.01
CA ILE A 98 9.82 9.24 2.11
C ILE A 98 10.53 9.44 0.79
N ASP A 99 11.47 8.55 0.47
CA ASP A 99 12.21 8.57 -0.79
C ASP A 99 11.72 7.41 -1.66
N ALA A 100 10.94 7.75 -2.69
CA ALA A 100 10.39 6.80 -3.66
C ALA A 100 11.31 6.58 -4.88
N GLN A 101 12.52 7.18 -4.91
CA GLN A 101 13.57 6.97 -5.91
C GLN A 101 13.10 6.94 -7.38
N ARG A 102 12.46 8.00 -7.90
CA ARG A 102 11.88 7.92 -9.25
C ARG A 102 12.91 8.03 -10.38
N LYS A 103 12.74 7.18 -11.41
CA LYS A 103 13.42 7.28 -12.72
C LYS A 103 12.52 7.05 -13.95
N THR A 104 11.39 6.34 -13.90
CA THR A 104 10.53 6.13 -15.10
C THR A 104 9.09 5.69 -14.76
N SER A 105 8.20 5.88 -15.74
CA SER A 105 6.72 5.85 -15.76
C SER A 105 5.95 4.89 -14.81
N PHE A 106 5.08 5.53 -14.02
CA PHE A 106 3.73 5.16 -13.57
C PHE A 106 3.33 3.68 -13.49
N ASP A 107 3.63 3.11 -12.32
CA ASP A 107 2.72 2.18 -11.66
C ASP A 107 2.06 2.89 -10.47
N ALA A 108 0.79 2.59 -10.20
CA ALA A 108 0.05 3.20 -9.10
C ALA A 108 0.76 2.88 -7.78
N LEU A 109 1.27 3.91 -7.12
CA LEU A 109 1.90 3.82 -5.81
C LEU A 109 1.26 4.86 -4.89
N THR A 110 0.58 4.37 -3.85
CA THR A 110 -0.19 5.17 -2.91
C THR A 110 0.35 4.98 -1.51
N ILE A 111 0.62 6.08 -0.82
CA ILE A 111 0.98 6.08 0.60
C ILE A 111 -0.20 6.61 1.41
N TYR A 112 -0.68 5.78 2.33
CA TYR A 112 -1.63 6.19 3.35
C TYR A 112 -0.85 6.73 4.55
N LEU A 113 -0.94 8.03 4.75
CA LEU A 113 -0.16 8.80 5.70
C LEU A 113 -1.06 9.29 6.86
N PRO A 114 -0.81 8.85 8.10
CA PRO A 114 -1.43 9.44 9.28
C PRO A 114 -1.20 10.96 9.33
N ALA A 115 -2.28 11.73 9.35
CA ALA A 115 -2.24 13.18 9.47
C ALA A 115 -2.26 13.66 10.94
N THR A 116 -2.52 12.76 11.90
CA THR A 116 -2.59 13.12 13.33
C THR A 116 -1.30 13.76 13.82
N GLY A 117 -1.38 15.02 14.26
CA GLY A 117 -0.22 15.79 14.74
C GLY A 117 0.75 16.26 13.65
N LEU A 118 0.39 16.07 12.38
CA LEU A 118 1.18 16.54 11.25
C LEU A 118 0.97 18.05 11.07
N GLN A 119 2.08 18.79 10.95
CA GLN A 119 2.10 20.24 10.78
C GLN A 119 2.53 20.65 9.37
N ALA A 120 3.41 19.87 8.74
CA ALA A 120 3.95 20.22 7.43
C ALA A 120 4.16 19.01 6.52
N ILE A 121 3.85 19.19 5.24
CA ILE A 121 4.22 18.29 4.15
C ILE A 121 5.01 19.09 3.12
N LEU A 122 6.21 18.62 2.79
CA LEU A 122 7.01 19.11 1.67
C LEU A 122 7.05 18.03 0.60
N VAL A 123 6.57 18.35 -0.59
CA VAL A 123 6.59 17.44 -1.74
C VAL A 123 7.61 17.94 -2.76
N ASN A 124 8.52 17.07 -3.18
CA ASN A 124 9.39 17.27 -4.35
C ASN A 124 9.09 16.17 -5.36
N GLY A 125 8.35 16.53 -6.42
CA GLY A 125 7.83 15.60 -7.42
C GLY A 125 6.35 15.84 -7.70
N ASP A 126 5.82 15.11 -8.68
CA ASP A 126 4.43 15.24 -9.11
C ASP A 126 3.52 14.39 -8.23
N THR A 127 2.58 14.99 -7.49
CA THR A 127 1.83 14.25 -6.46
C THR A 127 0.35 14.58 -6.45
N ASP A 128 -0.46 13.53 -6.32
CA ASP A 128 -1.86 13.66 -5.94
C ASP A 128 -1.99 13.48 -4.42
N ILE A 129 -2.41 14.52 -3.71
CA ILE A 129 -2.71 14.47 -2.28
C ILE A 129 -4.21 14.48 -2.09
N SER A 130 -4.72 13.52 -1.33
CA SER A 130 -6.14 13.43 -0.97
C SER A 130 -6.34 13.09 0.50
N SER A 131 -7.56 13.20 1.02
CA SER A 131 -7.89 12.75 2.38
C SER A 131 -8.89 11.60 2.39
N ALA A 132 -8.69 10.66 3.32
CA ALA A 132 -9.67 9.62 3.65
C ALA A 132 -10.76 10.23 4.56
N GLY A 133 -11.76 10.86 3.95
CA GLY A 133 -12.79 11.60 4.65
C GLY A 133 -12.28 12.91 5.24
N ILE A 134 -12.86 13.34 6.37
CA ILE A 134 -12.48 14.56 7.08
C ILE A 134 -11.29 14.25 8.00
N ILE A 135 -10.11 14.79 7.69
CA ILE A 135 -8.92 14.64 8.54
C ILE A 135 -8.90 15.66 9.69
N LYS A 136 -8.51 15.19 10.87
CA LYS A 136 -8.38 16.01 12.08
C LYS A 136 -6.96 16.51 12.21
N VAL A 137 -6.74 17.74 11.78
CA VAL A 137 -5.51 18.50 11.97
C VAL A 137 -5.86 19.88 12.51
N ASP A 138 -4.92 20.54 13.19
CA ASP A 138 -5.12 21.90 13.70
C ASP A 138 -4.73 22.94 12.64
N ASP A 139 -3.46 22.89 12.21
CA ASP A 139 -2.91 23.67 11.10
C ASP A 139 -1.96 22.75 10.31
N LEU A 140 -2.25 22.55 9.02
CA LEU A 140 -1.43 21.77 8.11
C LEU A 140 -0.96 22.67 6.97
N HIS A 141 0.36 22.79 6.85
CA HIS A 141 1.01 23.48 5.74
C HIS A 141 1.52 22.48 4.70
N ILE A 142 1.21 22.70 3.43
CA ILE A 142 1.65 21.83 2.33
C ILE A 142 2.43 22.65 1.31
N SER A 143 3.74 22.38 1.19
CA SER A 143 4.60 22.99 0.18
C SER A 143 4.78 22.03 -1.00
N LEU A 144 4.46 22.48 -2.21
CA LEU A 144 4.43 21.68 -3.43
C LEU A 144 5.52 22.13 -4.41
N ASN A 145 6.51 21.27 -4.65
CA ASN A 145 7.55 21.47 -5.66
C ASN A 145 7.41 20.43 -6.78
N GLY A 146 6.39 20.62 -7.62
CA GLY A 146 6.08 19.77 -8.77
C GLY A 146 4.65 20.00 -9.23
N LEU A 147 4.22 19.29 -10.28
CA LEU A 147 2.83 19.32 -10.73
C LEU A 147 1.98 18.47 -9.79
N SER A 148 1.16 19.12 -8.98
CA SER A 148 0.41 18.43 -7.92
C SER A 148 -1.05 18.86 -7.88
N SER A 149 -1.90 17.94 -7.42
CA SER A 149 -3.30 18.23 -7.09
C SER A 149 -3.55 17.91 -5.62
N VAL A 150 -4.30 18.78 -4.93
CA VAL A 150 -4.67 18.57 -3.54
C VAL A 150 -6.18 18.59 -3.37
N ARG A 151 -6.74 17.49 -2.85
CA ARG A 151 -8.17 17.31 -2.54
C ARG A 151 -8.34 16.83 -1.11
N VAL A 152 -8.25 17.75 -0.17
CA VAL A 152 -8.24 17.46 1.27
C VAL A 152 -9.43 18.13 1.95
N THR A 153 -10.17 17.33 2.72
CA THR A 153 -11.22 17.81 3.61
C THR A 153 -10.72 17.72 5.05
N THR A 154 -10.76 18.83 5.78
CA THR A 154 -10.24 18.90 7.15
C THR A 154 -11.13 19.72 8.08
N THR A 155 -11.02 19.48 9.39
CA THR A 155 -11.58 20.34 10.45
C THR A 155 -10.72 21.56 10.77
N GLY A 156 -9.44 21.55 10.41
CA GLY A 156 -8.48 22.58 10.75
C GLY A 156 -8.17 23.55 9.62
N LYS A 157 -7.10 24.31 9.81
CA LYS A 157 -6.56 25.19 8.79
C LYS A 157 -5.68 24.40 7.83
N LEU A 158 -5.83 24.69 6.55
CA LEU A 158 -4.99 24.16 5.48
C LEU A 158 -4.36 25.35 4.74
N SER A 159 -3.05 25.33 4.59
CA SER A 159 -2.30 26.35 3.85
C SER A 159 -1.34 25.71 2.86
N PHE A 160 -1.02 26.44 1.80
CA PHE A 160 -0.25 25.93 0.68
C PHE A 160 0.78 26.93 0.21
N ASP A 161 1.98 26.44 -0.11
CA ASP A 161 3.00 27.17 -0.85
C ASP A 161 3.35 26.40 -2.13
N THR A 162 3.35 27.09 -3.27
CA THR A 162 3.78 26.53 -4.55
C THR A 162 4.44 27.64 -5.38
N PRO A 163 5.56 27.36 -6.07
CA PRO A 163 6.16 28.33 -6.98
C PRO A 163 5.40 28.41 -8.32
N TYR A 164 4.40 27.56 -8.54
CA TYR A 164 3.60 27.47 -9.75
C TYR A 164 2.22 28.11 -9.57
N GLU A 165 1.60 28.51 -10.68
CA GLU A 165 0.20 28.94 -10.69
C GLU A 165 -0.73 27.82 -10.21
N TYR A 166 -1.79 28.19 -9.48
CA TYR A 166 -2.74 27.24 -8.91
C TYR A 166 -4.18 27.76 -8.99
N GLU A 167 -5.12 26.83 -9.05
CA GLU A 167 -6.56 27.11 -8.94
C GLU A 167 -7.08 26.53 -7.62
N LEU A 168 -7.79 27.35 -6.84
CA LEU A 168 -8.45 26.89 -5.61
C LEU A 168 -9.93 26.64 -5.89
N LEU A 169 -10.31 25.37 -5.78
CA LEU A 169 -11.70 24.94 -5.86
C LEU A 169 -12.22 24.64 -4.45
N TRP A 170 -13.06 25.52 -3.93
CA TRP A 170 -13.71 25.30 -2.63
C TRP A 170 -14.96 24.44 -2.81
N GLY A 171 -14.93 23.22 -2.28
CA GLY A 171 -16.11 22.35 -2.20
C GLY A 171 -16.85 22.56 -0.87
N SER A 172 -18.08 23.04 -0.90
CA SER A 172 -18.98 22.97 0.26
C SER A 172 -19.55 21.57 0.38
N LEU A 173 -19.38 20.92 1.55
CA LEU A 173 -20.19 19.76 1.92
C LEU A 173 -21.66 20.23 2.00
N LEU A 174 -22.39 20.05 0.90
CA LEU A 174 -23.85 20.09 0.95
C LEU A 174 -24.25 18.86 1.77
N MET A 175 -24.50 19.09 3.07
CA MET A 175 -25.24 18.19 3.91
C MET A 175 -26.65 18.12 3.32
N GLU A 176 -26.87 17.17 2.41
CA GLU A 176 -28.23 16.79 2.01
C GLU A 176 -28.91 16.26 3.28
N LYS A 177 -29.95 16.97 3.70
CA LYS A 177 -30.70 16.75 4.95
C LYS A 177 -31.49 15.45 4.92
#